data_AF-A0A973PVK4-F1
#
_entry.id   AF-A0A973PVK4-F1
#
_cell.length_a   1.000
_cell.length_b   1.000
_cell.length_c   1.000
_cell.angle_alpha   90.00
_cell.angle_beta   90.00
_cell.angle_gamma   90.00
#
_symmetry.space_group_name_H-M   'P 1'
#
loop_
_entity.id
_entity.type
_entity.pdbx_description
1 polymer ?
#
loop_
_entity_poly.entity_id
_entity_poly.type
_entity_poly.pdbx_seq_one_letter_code
_entity_poly.pdbx_strand_id
1 'polypeptide(L)'
;MPLYPETEPYDHGMLDVGDGNRVYWETCGNPDGKPALVLHGGPGSGCSPYFRRLFDPAAYRIVLLDQRGCGRSTPHASAYDTDMSVNTTS
;
A
#
# COMPACT_ATOMS: atom_id res chain seq x y z
N MET A 1 20.01 -10.87 5.82
CA MET A 1 18.97 -11.63 6.53
C MET A 1 17.96 -12.14 5.50
N PRO A 2 17.45 -13.38 5.63
CA PRO A 2 16.38 -13.86 4.77
C PRO A 2 15.08 -13.08 5.03
N LEU A 3 14.19 -13.06 4.04
CA LEU A 3 12.83 -12.55 4.19
C LEU A 3 12.02 -13.44 5.16
N TYR A 4 11.06 -12.85 5.87
CA TYR A 4 10.07 -13.63 6.62
C TYR A 4 9.18 -14.48 5.67
N PRO A 5 8.47 -15.50 6.18
CA PRO A 5 7.53 -16.29 5.37
C PRO A 5 6.46 -15.42 4.69
N GLU A 6 5.84 -15.95 3.64
CA GLU A 6 4.70 -15.29 3.02
C GLU A 6 3.55 -15.12 4.01
N THR A 7 2.82 -14.02 3.88
CA THR A 7 1.69 -13.66 4.73
C THR A 7 0.66 -12.96 3.87
N GLU A 8 -0.60 -13.34 4.04
CA GLU A 8 -1.73 -12.67 3.43
C GLU A 8 -2.29 -11.59 4.35
N PRO A 9 -2.90 -10.52 3.78
CA PRO A 9 -3.53 -9.49 4.57
C PRO A 9 -4.76 -10.06 5.30
N TYR A 10 -4.89 -9.73 6.58
CA TYR A 10 -6.08 -10.08 7.36
C TYR A 10 -7.20 -9.05 7.21
N ASP A 11 -6.89 -7.85 6.72
CA ASP A 11 -7.84 -6.79 6.41
C ASP A 11 -7.31 -5.92 5.26
N HIS A 12 -8.22 -5.36 4.47
CA HIS A 12 -7.90 -4.53 3.31
C HIS A 12 -9.13 -3.76 2.82
N GLY A 13 -8.90 -2.69 2.06
CA GLY A 13 -10.00 -1.97 1.46
C GLY A 13 -9.56 -0.80 0.59
N MET A 14 -10.56 -0.03 0.17
CA MET A 14 -10.38 1.24 -0.51
C MET A 14 -10.74 2.36 0.45
N LEU A 15 -9.82 3.28 0.68
CA LEU A 15 -10.06 4.49 1.44
C LEU A 15 -10.38 5.63 0.47
N ASP A 16 -11.57 6.23 0.61
CA ASP A 16 -11.91 7.48 -0.06
C ASP A 16 -11.11 8.62 0.57
N VAL A 17 -10.26 9.27 -0.22
CA VAL A 17 -9.39 10.37 0.22
C VAL A 17 -9.86 11.73 -0.28
N GLY A 18 -11.09 11.81 -0.80
CA GLY A 18 -11.63 13.00 -1.45
C GLY A 18 -11.11 13.19 -2.88
N ASP A 19 -11.57 14.25 -3.53
CA ASP A 19 -11.14 14.68 -4.87
C ASP A 19 -11.23 13.57 -5.94
N GLY A 20 -12.22 12.67 -5.80
CA GLY A 20 -12.43 11.54 -6.72
C GLY A 20 -11.40 10.41 -6.63
N ASN A 21 -10.52 10.43 -5.63
CA ASN A 21 -9.44 9.44 -5.48
C ASN A 21 -9.77 8.42 -4.38
N ARG A 22 -9.45 7.15 -4.63
CA ARG A 22 -9.52 6.07 -3.65
C ARG A 22 -8.19 5.34 -3.59
N VAL A 23 -7.61 5.27 -2.39
CA VAL A 23 -6.34 4.56 -2.17
C VAL A 23 -6.59 3.16 -1.64
N TYR A 24 -5.95 2.16 -2.24
CA TYR A 24 -5.96 0.81 -1.70
C TYR A 24 -5.06 0.73 -0.48
N TRP A 25 -5.52 0.03 0.55
CA TRP A 25 -4.73 -0.31 1.73
C TRP A 25 -4.93 -1.77 2.12
N GLU A 26 -3.94 -2.35 2.77
CA GLU A 26 -4.02 -3.67 3.39
C GLU A 26 -3.20 -3.72 4.69
N THR A 27 -3.60 -4.59 5.61
CA THR A 27 -2.87 -4.86 6.85
C THR A 27 -2.49 -6.33 6.99
N CYS A 28 -1.23 -6.58 7.36
CA CYS A 28 -0.64 -7.91 7.55
C CYS A 28 0.03 -8.02 8.93
N GLY A 29 0.40 -9.25 9.32
CA GLY A 29 1.12 -9.52 10.57
C GLY A 29 0.21 -9.54 11.79
N ASN A 30 0.70 -9.03 12.91
CA ASN A 30 0.01 -9.04 14.20
C ASN A 30 -0.86 -7.77 14.35
N PRO A 31 -2.20 -7.88 14.46
CA PRO A 31 -3.08 -6.73 14.67
C PRO A 31 -2.76 -5.89 15.91
N ASP A 32 -2.17 -6.51 16.94
CA ASP A 32 -1.75 -5.87 18.19
C ASP A 32 -0.24 -5.53 18.21
N GLY A 33 0.45 -5.79 17.10
CA GLY A 33 1.87 -5.53 16.94
C GLY A 33 2.21 -4.05 16.79
N LYS A 34 3.51 -3.74 16.81
CA LYS A 34 4.01 -2.39 16.57
C LYS A 34 3.59 -1.93 15.16
N PRO A 35 2.99 -0.74 14.99
CA PRO A 35 2.56 -0.29 13.67
C PRO A 35 3.76 0.09 12.80
N ALA A 36 3.73 -0.34 11.54
CA ALA A 36 4.68 0.05 10.50
C ALA A 36 3.93 0.38 9.20
N LEU A 37 4.16 1.58 8.66
CA LEU A 37 3.62 2.00 7.37
C LEU A 37 4.68 1.77 6.27
N VAL A 38 4.31 1.05 5.22
CA VAL A 38 5.16 0.86 4.04
C VAL A 38 4.84 1.91 3.00
N LEU A 39 5.86 2.66 2.59
CA LEU A 39 5.83 3.56 1.44
C LEU A 39 6.66 2.94 0.32
N HIS A 40 6.00 2.52 -0.76
CA HIS A 40 6.72 2.00 -1.92
C HIS A 40 7.50 3.12 -2.65
N GLY A 41 8.63 2.75 -3.25
CA GLY A 41 9.43 3.66 -4.08
C GLY A 41 8.89 3.79 -5.50
N GLY A 42 9.45 4.76 -6.24
CA GLY A 42 9.05 5.11 -7.61
C GLY A 42 7.62 5.67 -7.70
N PRO A 43 7.35 6.63 -8.60
CA PRO A 43 5.98 6.94 -8.93
C PRO A 43 5.38 5.78 -9.74
N GLY A 44 4.20 5.29 -9.36
CA GLY A 44 3.47 4.29 -10.17
C GLY A 44 3.66 2.81 -9.80
N SER A 45 4.55 2.44 -8.86
CA SER A 45 4.86 1.02 -8.59
C SER A 45 3.77 0.25 -7.86
N GLY A 46 3.17 0.85 -6.82
CA GLY A 46 2.32 0.15 -5.85
C GLY A 46 3.11 -0.77 -4.89
N CYS A 47 2.42 -1.31 -3.88
CA CYS A 47 2.95 -2.30 -2.97
C CYS A 47 2.80 -3.72 -3.56
N SER A 48 3.90 -4.48 -3.57
CA SER A 48 3.91 -5.91 -3.91
C SER A 48 3.97 -6.79 -2.65
N PRO A 49 3.59 -8.10 -2.74
CA PRO A 49 3.67 -9.04 -1.61
C PRO A 49 5.06 -9.14 -0.96
N TYR A 50 6.13 -8.74 -1.68
CA TYR A 50 7.49 -8.64 -1.14
C TYR A 50 7.56 -7.81 0.14
N PHE A 51 6.87 -6.67 0.20
CA PHE A 51 6.95 -5.74 1.33
C PHE A 51 6.38 -6.33 2.63
N ARG A 52 5.45 -7.28 2.54
CA ARG A 52 4.87 -7.98 3.71
C ARG A 52 5.91 -8.79 4.47
N ARG A 53 7.02 -9.14 3.82
CA ARG A 53 8.05 -10.06 4.33
C ARG A 53 9.28 -9.35 4.90
N LEU A 54 9.27 -8.02 4.95
CA LEU A 54 10.38 -7.19 5.47
C LEU A 54 10.32 -6.98 6.98
N PHE A 55 9.18 -7.28 7.60
CA PHE A 55 8.93 -7.09 9.03
C PHE A 55 8.61 -8.44 9.66
N ASP A 56 8.96 -8.60 10.94
CA ASP A 56 8.54 -9.76 11.72
C ASP A 56 7.01 -9.77 11.85
N PRO A 57 6.30 -10.76 11.27
CA PRO A 57 4.85 -10.79 11.28
C PRO A 57 4.27 -11.03 12.67
N ALA A 58 5.04 -11.55 13.63
CA ALA A 58 4.60 -11.69 15.02
C ALA A 58 4.72 -10.39 15.82
N ALA A 59 5.66 -9.51 15.43
CA ALA A 59 5.95 -8.28 16.17
C ALA A 59 5.26 -7.05 15.59
N TYR A 60 4.93 -7.03 14.30
CA TYR A 60 4.45 -5.83 13.61
C TYR A 60 3.02 -5.95 13.07
N ARG A 61 2.27 -4.85 13.21
CA ARG A 61 1.10 -4.54 12.38
C ARG A 61 1.60 -3.80 11.14
N ILE A 62 1.68 -4.49 10.03
CA ILE A 62 2.23 -3.95 8.79
C ILE A 62 1.08 -3.34 7.98
N VAL A 63 1.12 -2.05 7.69
CA VAL A 63 0.15 -1.33 6.87
C VAL A 63 0.82 -1.02 5.53
N LEU A 64 0.24 -1.50 4.44
CA LEU A 64 0.68 -1.21 3.07
C LEU A 64 -0.37 -0.32 2.40
N LEU A 65 0.09 0.63 1.59
CA LEU A 65 -0.78 1.51 0.81
C LEU A 65 -0.25 1.63 -0.61
N ASP A 66 -1.14 1.57 -1.59
CA ASP A 66 -0.83 1.97 -2.96
C ASP A 66 -1.08 3.47 -3.07
N GLN A 67 -0.07 4.27 -3.43
CA GLN A 67 -0.24 5.72 -3.59
C GLN A 67 -1.23 6.06 -4.72
N ARG A 68 -1.71 7.30 -4.79
CA ARG A 68 -2.64 7.75 -5.85
C ARG A 68 -2.07 7.42 -7.24
N GLY A 69 -2.95 6.99 -8.15
CA GLY A 69 -2.58 6.69 -9.53
C GLY A 69 -1.82 5.39 -9.76
N CYS A 70 -1.57 4.56 -8.74
CA CYS A 70 -0.74 3.36 -8.89
C CYS A 70 -1.30 2.11 -8.23
N GLY A 71 -0.80 0.94 -8.65
CA GLY A 71 -1.20 -0.34 -8.09
C GLY A 71 -2.71 -0.56 -8.20
N ARG A 72 -3.35 -0.79 -7.05
CA ARG A 72 -4.80 -1.01 -6.92
C ARG A 72 -5.57 0.28 -6.60
N SER A 73 -4.88 1.40 -6.41
CA SER A 73 -5.51 2.71 -6.20
C SER A 73 -6.17 3.22 -7.48
N THR A 74 -7.25 3.96 -7.30
CA THR A 74 -8.08 4.44 -8.41
C THR A 74 -8.33 5.95 -8.31
N PRO A 75 -8.42 6.67 -9.44
CA PRO A 75 -8.16 6.19 -10.80
C PRO A 75 -6.67 5.84 -11.02
N HIS A 76 -6.40 4.95 -11.98
CA HIS A 76 -5.03 4.55 -12.32
C HIS A 76 -4.41 5.59 -13.27
N ALA A 77 -3.14 5.96 -13.07
CA ALA A 77 -2.48 7.04 -13.82
C ALA A 77 -2.41 6.81 -15.35
N SER A 78 -2.61 5.58 -15.81
CA SER A 78 -2.71 5.26 -17.24
C SER A 78 -4.08 5.57 -17.86
N ALA A 79 -5.11 5.86 -17.07
CA ALA A 79 -6.41 6.24 -17.58
C ALA A 79 -6.35 7.68 -18.09
N TYR A 80 -6.88 7.90 -19.30
CA TYR A 80 -6.72 9.13 -20.07
C TYR A 80 -7.29 10.38 -19.39
N ASP A 81 -8.24 10.21 -18.48
CA ASP A 81 -8.96 11.24 -17.74
C ASP A 81 -8.47 11.41 -16.30
N THR A 82 -7.39 10.73 -15.91
CA THR A 82 -6.83 10.85 -14.56
C THR A 82 -6.23 12.23 -14.34
N ASP A 83 -6.73 12.95 -13.33
CA ASP A 83 -6.10 14.17 -12.85
C ASP A 83 -4.79 13.84 -12.13
N MET A 84 -3.66 14.16 -12.78
CA MET A 84 -2.32 13.94 -12.25
C MET A 84 -1.83 15.08 -11.34
N SER A 85 -2.54 16.21 -11.27
CA SER A 85 -2.13 17.38 -10.45
C SER A 85 -2.11 17.08 -8.95
N VAL A 86 -2.86 16.06 -8.54
CA VAL A 86 -2.99 15.64 -7.14
C VAL A 86 -2.08 14.46 -6.76
N ASN A 87 -1.23 13.99 -7.68
CA ASN A 87 -0.23 12.95 -7.43
C ASN A 87 1.08 13.60 -6.97
N THR A 88 1.50 13.31 -5.74
CA THR A 88 2.79 13.78 -5.22
C THR A 88 3.88 12.77 -5.56
N THR A 89 4.86 13.19 -6.37
CA THR A 89 6.08 12.41 -6.64
C THR A 89 7.27 13.15 -6.04
N SER A 90 8.07 12.47 -5.21
CA SER A 90 9.36 12.99 -4.70
C SER A 90 10.47 12.88 -5.73
#